data_AF-A0A2U3KRR1-F1
#
_entry.id   AF-A0A2U3KRR1-F1
#
_cell.length_a   1.000
_cell.length_b   1.000
_cell.length_c   1.000
_cell.angle_alpha   90.00
_cell.angle_beta   90.00
_cell.angle_gamma   90.00
#
_symmetry.space_group_name_H-M   'P 1'
#
loop_
_entity.id
_entity.type
_entity.pdbx_description
1 polymer ?
#
loop_
_entity_poly.entity_id
_entity_poly.type
_entity_poly.pdbx_seq_one_letter_code
_entity_poly.pdbx_strand_id
1 'polypeptide(L)'
;MKRKSTLSLGLSLLLWTAAGWGQTQDTPVPASENQRYSVQGQAPSATPVSYASLTELNGMLARLETTSKNTQADLVKLRIERWKTNNSDKKQTLANVDSIQRNLEGALPEIMAGLRAAPEDLPATFKLYRNLDALYDVLGSVVESAGAFGSKDDYQTLANDLTGFEDTRKQMAQRIENLSTAKEAEIVRLRADLKTAQAAVPATPPKKTVVVDENEPPKKPAVKKKPVTKPATTKPATTTTPATTTAAKPSAGQPQNQTPPAQPTPATKPQ
;
A
#
# COMPACT_ATOMS: atom_id res chain seq x y z
N MET A 1 8.18 14.89 36.69
CA MET A 1 6.86 15.55 36.70
C MET A 1 5.79 14.50 36.38
N LYS A 2 4.91 14.22 37.34
CA LYS A 2 3.66 13.46 37.12
C LYS A 2 2.49 14.40 37.37
N ARG A 3 1.60 14.56 36.40
CA ARG A 3 0.19 14.93 36.55
C ARG A 3 -0.53 14.16 35.45
N LYS A 4 -1.12 12.99 35.76
CA LYS A 4 -2.50 12.79 36.25
C LYS A 4 -3.52 13.47 35.33
N SER A 5 -4.05 12.65 34.43
CA SER A 5 -5.23 12.92 33.61
C SER A 5 -6.45 12.46 34.39
N THR A 6 -7.43 13.34 34.51
CA THR A 6 -8.83 13.03 34.83
C THR A 6 -9.66 14.14 34.22
N LEU A 7 -10.56 13.80 33.30
CA LEU A 7 -11.88 14.39 33.28
C LEU A 7 -12.86 13.42 32.61
N SER A 8 -13.97 13.22 33.30
CA SER A 8 -15.12 12.38 32.99
C SER A 8 -16.34 13.29 32.76
N LEU A 9 -17.45 12.66 32.37
CA LEU A 9 -18.80 13.16 32.02
C LEU A 9 -18.91 13.62 30.57
N GLY A 10 -19.74 13.01 29.73
CA GLY A 10 -21.17 12.69 29.85
C GLY A 10 -21.78 13.26 28.56
N LEU A 11 -22.82 12.78 27.89
CA LEU A 11 -24.08 12.18 28.28
C LEU A 11 -24.77 11.92 26.91
N SER A 12 -25.04 10.67 26.54
CA SER A 12 -25.79 10.38 25.31
C SER A 12 -26.90 9.39 25.61
N LEU A 13 -28.13 9.87 25.57
CA LEU A 13 -29.33 9.05 25.53
C LEU A 13 -30.45 9.86 24.91
N LEU A 14 -30.91 9.46 23.72
CA LEU A 14 -32.33 9.26 23.48
C LEU A 14 -32.54 8.48 22.17
N LEU A 15 -33.30 7.40 22.31
CA LEU A 15 -33.88 6.57 21.24
C LEU A 15 -34.86 7.39 20.38
N TRP A 16 -35.35 6.80 19.28
CA TRP A 16 -36.78 6.48 19.10
C TRP A 16 -36.99 5.44 17.98
N THR A 17 -38.00 4.60 18.22
CA THR A 17 -38.55 3.44 17.49
C THR A 17 -39.49 3.88 16.34
N ALA A 18 -39.48 3.27 15.15
CA ALA A 18 -40.23 2.10 14.63
C ALA A 18 -41.61 2.36 13.98
N ALA A 19 -41.83 1.61 12.88
CA ALA A 19 -43.08 1.12 12.26
C ALA A 19 -43.85 1.97 11.21
N GLY A 20 -44.23 1.31 10.10
CA GLY A 20 -45.44 1.66 9.34
C GLY A 20 -45.45 1.49 7.80
N TRP A 21 -45.60 0.25 7.32
CA TRP A 21 -46.43 -0.26 6.19
C TRP A 21 -46.91 0.67 5.06
N GLY A 22 -46.90 0.15 3.82
CA GLY A 22 -47.90 0.54 2.81
C GLY A 22 -47.46 0.41 1.35
N GLN A 23 -47.76 -0.74 0.74
CA GLN A 23 -47.70 -0.98 -0.71
C GLN A 23 -49.05 -0.60 -1.33
N THR A 24 -49.09 0.30 -2.31
CA THR A 24 -50.16 0.35 -3.34
C THR A 24 -49.61 0.92 -4.64
N GLN A 25 -50.02 0.29 -5.74
CA GLN A 25 -49.74 0.64 -7.12
C GLN A 25 -50.67 1.77 -7.56
N ASP A 26 -50.20 2.65 -8.45
CA ASP A 26 -51.08 3.44 -9.31
C ASP A 26 -50.52 3.57 -10.73
N THR A 27 -51.41 3.27 -11.67
CA THR A 27 -51.30 3.33 -13.13
C THR A 27 -51.29 4.78 -13.68
N PRO A 28 -50.91 4.99 -14.96
CA PRO A 28 -50.59 6.32 -15.51
C PRO A 28 -51.81 7.03 -16.11
N VAL A 29 -51.86 8.36 -15.98
CA VAL A 29 -52.78 9.25 -16.72
C VAL A 29 -52.01 10.51 -17.17
N PRO A 30 -52.22 11.05 -18.40
CA PRO A 30 -51.31 12.00 -19.05
C PRO A 30 -51.74 13.48 -18.95
N ALA A 31 -50.81 14.38 -19.36
CA ALA A 31 -50.98 15.81 -19.74
C ALA A 31 -51.33 16.80 -18.59
N SER A 32 -50.80 18.03 -18.44
CA SER A 32 -49.81 18.88 -19.13
C SER A 32 -49.36 20.00 -18.17
N GLU A 33 -48.18 20.56 -18.44
CA GLU A 33 -47.69 21.91 -18.10
C GLU A 33 -47.73 22.42 -16.64
N ASN A 34 -46.54 22.47 -16.03
CA ASN A 34 -46.01 23.72 -15.50
C ASN A 34 -44.49 23.65 -15.32
N GLN A 35 -43.79 24.56 -15.99
CA GLN A 35 -42.36 24.79 -15.85
C GLN A 35 -41.95 24.92 -14.38
N ARG A 36 -41.05 24.04 -13.91
CA ARG A 36 -40.15 24.34 -12.80
C ARG A 36 -38.77 23.77 -13.07
N TYR A 37 -37.82 24.70 -13.10
CA TYR A 37 -36.39 24.55 -13.05
C TYR A 37 -35.95 23.35 -12.18
N SER A 38 -35.33 22.35 -12.80
CA SER A 38 -34.38 21.49 -12.13
C SER A 38 -33.08 21.56 -12.91
N VAL A 39 -32.12 22.27 -12.33
CA VAL A 39 -30.71 22.28 -12.74
C VAL A 39 -30.24 20.83 -12.72
N GLN A 40 -30.16 20.24 -13.90
CA GLN A 40 -29.61 18.92 -14.09
C GLN A 40 -28.09 19.04 -13.99
N GLY A 41 -27.58 18.95 -12.76
CA GLY A 41 -26.19 18.61 -12.51
C GLY A 41 -25.98 17.19 -12.99
N GLN A 42 -25.63 17.04 -14.26
CA GLN A 42 -25.15 15.78 -14.82
C GLN A 42 -23.90 15.39 -14.02
N ALA A 43 -24.04 14.49 -13.04
CA ALA A 43 -22.88 13.86 -12.43
C ALA A 43 -22.11 13.15 -13.56
N PRO A 44 -20.79 13.33 -13.66
CA PRO A 44 -20.02 12.70 -14.72
C PRO A 44 -20.13 11.18 -14.54
N SER A 45 -20.86 10.55 -15.46
CA SER A 45 -20.88 9.11 -15.62
C SER A 45 -19.44 8.62 -15.76
N ALA A 46 -18.97 7.87 -14.77
CA ALA A 46 -17.72 7.13 -14.86
C ALA A 46 -17.72 6.36 -16.19
N THR A 47 -16.74 6.62 -17.04
CA THR A 47 -16.58 5.90 -18.29
C THR A 47 -16.53 4.41 -17.95
N PRO A 48 -17.43 3.58 -18.51
CA PRO A 48 -17.48 2.17 -18.16
C PRO A 48 -16.13 1.53 -18.50
N VAL A 49 -15.56 0.82 -17.53
CA VAL A 49 -14.37 -0.02 -17.73
C VAL A 49 -14.61 -0.87 -18.98
N SER A 50 -13.68 -0.83 -19.93
CA SER A 50 -13.85 -1.57 -21.17
C SER A 50 -13.84 -3.06 -20.85
N TYR A 51 -14.98 -3.74 -20.97
CA TYR A 51 -15.09 -5.19 -20.75
C TYR A 51 -14.05 -5.99 -21.57
N ALA A 52 -13.63 -5.43 -22.71
CA ALA A 52 -12.56 -5.97 -23.54
C ALA A 52 -11.20 -5.96 -22.82
N SER A 53 -10.83 -4.89 -22.11
CA SER A 53 -9.53 -4.81 -21.41
C SER A 53 -9.44 -5.79 -20.24
N LEU A 54 -10.55 -6.05 -19.55
CA LEU A 54 -10.62 -7.04 -18.48
C LEU A 54 -10.54 -8.47 -19.04
N THR A 55 -11.19 -8.74 -20.17
CA THR A 55 -11.12 -10.04 -20.85
C THR A 55 -9.69 -10.33 -21.32
N GLU A 56 -9.03 -9.34 -21.90
CA GLU A 56 -7.62 -9.43 -22.33
C GLU A 56 -6.69 -9.70 -21.14
N LEU A 57 -6.85 -8.95 -20.04
CA LEU A 57 -6.09 -9.17 -18.81
C LEU A 57 -6.26 -10.59 -18.28
N ASN A 58 -7.50 -11.08 -18.19
CA ASN A 58 -7.77 -12.44 -17.71
C ASN A 58 -7.13 -13.51 -18.61
N GLY A 59 -7.20 -13.34 -19.93
CA GLY A 59 -6.55 -14.25 -20.88
C GLY A 59 -5.03 -14.24 -20.77
N MET A 60 -4.44 -13.08 -20.51
CA MET A 60 -3.00 -12.96 -20.26
C MET A 60 -2.59 -13.60 -18.93
N LEU A 61 -3.34 -13.38 -17.85
CA LEU A 61 -3.07 -14.01 -16.55
C LEU A 61 -3.21 -15.53 -16.62
N ALA A 62 -4.18 -16.07 -17.37
CA ALA A 62 -4.33 -17.51 -17.57
C ALA A 62 -3.13 -18.12 -18.34
N ARG A 63 -2.63 -17.42 -19.36
CA ARG A 63 -1.41 -17.83 -20.08
C ARG A 63 -0.20 -17.83 -19.16
N LEU A 64 -0.01 -16.76 -18.39
CA LEU A 64 1.07 -16.66 -17.42
C LEU A 64 1.06 -17.79 -16.40
N GLU A 65 -0.12 -18.15 -15.88
CA GLU A 65 -0.28 -19.27 -14.96
C GLU A 65 0.13 -20.60 -15.60
N THR A 66 -0.23 -20.79 -16.87
CA THR A 66 0.14 -21.99 -17.64
C THR A 66 1.65 -22.05 -17.86
N THR A 67 2.27 -20.96 -18.33
CA THR A 67 3.73 -20.87 -18.49
C THR A 67 4.43 -21.14 -17.17
N SER A 68 3.95 -20.58 -16.07
CA SER A 68 4.53 -20.78 -14.73
C SER A 68 4.53 -22.25 -14.31
N LYS A 69 3.42 -22.96 -14.54
CA LYS A 69 3.29 -24.40 -14.26
C LYS A 69 4.22 -25.24 -15.13
N ASN A 70 4.33 -24.91 -16.41
CA ASN A 70 5.24 -25.59 -17.34
C ASN A 70 6.70 -25.40 -16.90
N THR A 71 7.08 -24.17 -16.56
CA THR A 71 8.42 -23.86 -16.07
C THR A 71 8.75 -24.58 -14.78
N GLN A 72 7.83 -24.64 -13.82
CA GLN A 72 8.03 -25.48 -12.63
C GLN A 72 8.30 -26.95 -12.99
N ALA A 73 7.48 -27.52 -13.89
CA ALA A 73 7.64 -28.91 -14.30
C ALA A 73 8.98 -29.16 -15.01
N ASP A 74 9.44 -28.22 -15.83
CA ASP A 74 10.67 -28.38 -16.60
C ASP A 74 11.92 -28.12 -15.75
N LEU A 75 11.86 -27.17 -14.81
CA LEU A 75 12.93 -26.94 -13.83
C LEU A 75 13.19 -28.15 -12.94
N VAL A 76 12.16 -28.91 -12.54
CA VAL A 76 12.31 -30.14 -11.74
C VAL A 76 12.93 -31.30 -12.55
N LYS A 77 12.78 -31.27 -13.88
CA LYS A 77 13.40 -32.28 -14.77
C LYS A 77 14.88 -32.02 -15.00
N LEU A 78 15.34 -30.77 -14.82
CA LEU A 78 16.74 -30.42 -15.01
C LEU A 78 17.65 -31.31 -14.16
N ARG A 79 18.61 -31.94 -14.83
CA ARG A 79 19.64 -32.79 -14.21
C ARG A 79 20.96 -32.02 -14.09
N ILE A 80 20.93 -30.88 -13.39
CA ILE A 80 22.07 -29.95 -13.26
C ILE A 80 23.30 -30.66 -12.69
N GLU A 81 23.10 -31.63 -11.81
CA GLU A 81 24.15 -32.47 -11.23
C GLU A 81 24.94 -33.26 -12.30
N ARG A 82 24.29 -33.60 -13.42
CA ARG A 82 24.90 -34.36 -14.53
C ARG A 82 25.59 -33.49 -15.56
N TRP A 83 25.46 -32.18 -15.47
CA TRP A 83 26.09 -31.25 -16.40
C TRP A 83 27.62 -31.33 -16.32
N LYS A 84 28.27 -31.21 -17.48
CA LYS A 84 29.74 -31.24 -17.60
C LYS A 84 30.33 -29.84 -17.36
N THR A 85 30.07 -29.28 -16.19
CA THR A 85 30.64 -28.00 -15.73
C THR A 85 31.21 -28.12 -14.31
N ASN A 86 31.89 -27.07 -13.84
CA ASN A 86 32.47 -26.99 -12.51
C ASN A 86 31.38 -26.93 -11.41
N ASN A 87 31.76 -27.19 -10.16
CA ASN A 87 30.81 -27.21 -9.04
C ASN A 87 30.25 -25.83 -8.68
N SER A 88 30.94 -24.75 -9.02
CA SER A 88 30.47 -23.38 -8.74
C SER A 88 29.26 -23.08 -9.62
N ASP A 89 29.36 -23.35 -10.92
CA ASP A 89 28.31 -23.12 -11.89
C ASP A 89 27.06 -23.94 -11.55
N LYS A 90 27.25 -25.24 -11.22
CA LYS A 90 26.13 -26.11 -10.77
C LYS A 90 25.41 -25.53 -9.56
N LYS A 91 26.14 -25.09 -8.54
CA LYS A 91 25.55 -24.51 -7.32
C LYS A 91 24.81 -23.20 -7.62
N GLN A 92 25.38 -22.35 -8.47
CA GLN A 92 24.76 -21.10 -8.87
C GLN A 92 23.46 -21.35 -9.65
N THR A 93 23.46 -22.26 -10.63
CA THR A 93 22.25 -22.60 -11.36
C THR A 93 21.20 -23.21 -10.43
N LEU A 94 21.57 -24.12 -9.53
CA LEU A 94 20.63 -24.67 -8.54
C LEU A 94 20.00 -23.57 -7.67
N ALA A 95 20.80 -22.61 -7.18
CA ALA A 95 20.27 -21.48 -6.41
C ALA A 95 19.33 -20.59 -7.24
N ASN A 96 19.62 -20.39 -8.53
CA ASN A 96 18.72 -19.68 -9.45
C ASN A 96 17.41 -20.45 -9.64
N VAL A 97 17.47 -21.77 -9.84
CA VAL A 97 16.28 -22.63 -9.96
C VAL A 97 15.42 -22.58 -8.69
N ASP A 98 16.03 -22.68 -7.52
CA ASP A 98 15.31 -22.58 -6.23
C ASP A 98 14.64 -21.21 -6.07
N SER A 99 15.32 -20.13 -6.48
CA SER A 99 14.76 -18.77 -6.46
C SER A 99 13.54 -18.65 -7.38
N ILE A 100 13.63 -19.21 -8.60
CA ILE A 100 12.54 -19.23 -9.56
C ILE A 100 11.35 -20.04 -9.00
N GLN A 101 11.58 -21.25 -8.51
CA GLN A 101 10.50 -22.10 -7.96
C GLN A 101 9.76 -21.38 -6.82
N ARG A 102 10.49 -20.80 -5.87
CA ARG A 102 9.89 -20.03 -4.76
C ARG A 102 9.08 -18.83 -5.25
N ASN A 103 9.53 -18.15 -6.30
CA ASN A 103 8.79 -17.05 -6.91
C ASN A 103 7.48 -17.55 -7.54
N LEU A 104 7.57 -18.60 -8.36
CA LEU A 104 6.43 -19.18 -9.09
C LEU A 104 5.38 -19.81 -8.15
N GLU A 105 5.81 -20.39 -7.03
CA GLU A 105 4.91 -21.03 -6.05
C GLU A 105 4.31 -20.05 -5.04
N GLY A 106 5.06 -18.99 -4.68
CA GLY A 106 4.66 -18.06 -3.63
C GLY A 106 4.28 -16.67 -4.15
N ALA A 107 5.26 -15.95 -4.68
CA ALA A 107 5.11 -14.53 -4.99
C ALA A 107 4.18 -14.28 -6.19
N LEU A 108 4.35 -15.04 -7.28
CA LEU A 108 3.63 -14.79 -8.52
C LEU A 108 2.11 -14.98 -8.36
N PRO A 109 1.59 -16.08 -7.74
CA PRO A 109 0.16 -16.26 -7.53
C PRO A 109 -0.46 -15.14 -6.68
N GLU A 110 0.24 -14.67 -5.65
CA GLU A 110 -0.23 -13.58 -4.79
C GLU A 110 -0.33 -12.26 -5.56
N ILE A 111 0.70 -11.92 -6.34
CA ILE A 111 0.70 -10.70 -7.17
C ILE A 111 -0.42 -10.77 -8.22
N MET A 112 -0.60 -11.92 -8.88
CA MET A 112 -1.68 -12.13 -9.84
C MET A 112 -3.06 -12.02 -9.18
N ALA A 113 -3.25 -12.55 -7.97
CA ALA A 113 -4.49 -12.40 -7.22
C ALA A 113 -4.78 -10.93 -6.88
N GLY A 114 -3.75 -10.18 -6.46
CA GLY A 114 -3.85 -8.74 -6.23
C GLY A 114 -4.29 -7.97 -7.49
N LEU A 115 -3.71 -8.29 -8.64
CA LEU A 115 -4.09 -7.66 -9.91
C LEU A 115 -5.50 -8.06 -10.36
N ARG A 116 -5.93 -9.30 -10.13
CA ARG A 116 -7.32 -9.72 -10.40
C ARG A 116 -8.34 -8.97 -9.53
N ALA A 117 -7.99 -8.68 -8.29
CA ALA A 117 -8.84 -7.92 -7.37
C ALA A 117 -8.95 -6.43 -7.76
N ALA A 118 -7.90 -5.88 -8.39
CA ALA A 118 -7.85 -4.48 -8.79
C ALA A 118 -7.26 -4.36 -10.21
N PRO A 119 -8.02 -4.71 -11.27
CA PRO A 119 -7.51 -4.77 -12.62
C PRO A 119 -7.00 -3.42 -13.10
N GLU A 120 -7.67 -2.32 -12.79
CA GLU A 120 -7.29 -0.97 -13.24
C GLU A 120 -6.25 -0.28 -12.34
N ASP A 121 -5.69 -1.00 -11.37
CA ASP A 121 -4.66 -0.49 -10.47
C ASP A 121 -3.28 -0.51 -11.13
N LEU A 122 -2.73 0.68 -11.35
CA LEU A 122 -1.44 0.87 -11.99
C LEU A 122 -0.29 0.32 -11.11
N PRO A 123 -0.25 0.58 -9.79
CA PRO A 123 0.69 -0.07 -8.88
C PRO A 123 0.67 -1.61 -8.92
N ALA A 124 -0.49 -2.26 -8.89
CA ALA A 124 -0.60 -3.72 -9.00
C ALA A 124 -0.05 -4.24 -10.33
N THR A 125 -0.37 -3.55 -11.43
CA THR A 125 0.16 -3.89 -12.77
C THR A 125 1.68 -3.77 -12.82
N PHE A 126 2.23 -2.71 -12.23
CA PHE A 126 3.67 -2.47 -12.17
C PHE A 126 4.41 -3.50 -11.30
N LYS A 127 3.80 -3.93 -10.17
CA LYS A 127 4.35 -5.01 -9.33
C LYS A 127 4.49 -6.31 -10.11
N LEU A 128 3.48 -6.68 -10.90
CA LEU A 128 3.54 -7.86 -11.75
C LEU A 128 4.63 -7.71 -12.81
N TYR A 129 4.67 -6.58 -13.52
CA TYR A 129 5.71 -6.30 -14.53
C TYR A 129 7.13 -6.43 -13.95
N ARG A 130 7.41 -5.80 -12.80
CA ARG A 130 8.74 -5.86 -12.16
C ARG A 130 9.10 -7.26 -11.69
N ASN A 131 8.14 -8.02 -11.19
CA ASN A 131 8.35 -9.40 -10.81
C ASN A 131 8.71 -10.27 -12.02
N LEU A 132 8.00 -10.12 -13.13
CA LEU A 132 8.27 -10.82 -14.39
C LEU A 132 9.64 -10.45 -14.99
N ASP A 133 10.04 -9.18 -14.90
CA ASP A 133 11.34 -8.68 -15.36
C ASP A 133 12.49 -9.36 -14.59
N ALA A 134 12.42 -9.38 -13.26
CA ALA A 134 13.41 -10.07 -12.43
C ALA A 134 13.41 -11.60 -12.64
N LEU A 135 12.22 -12.20 -12.84
CA LEU A 135 12.09 -13.61 -13.14
C LEU A 135 12.70 -13.96 -14.51
N TYR A 136 12.48 -13.12 -15.52
CA TYR A 136 13.02 -13.27 -16.86
C TYR A 136 14.55 -13.25 -16.87
N ASP A 137 15.18 -12.33 -16.12
CA ASP A 137 16.64 -12.27 -16.01
C ASP A 137 17.24 -13.56 -15.41
N VAL A 138 16.66 -14.04 -14.31
CA VAL A 138 17.16 -15.24 -13.61
C VAL A 138 16.87 -16.51 -14.42
N LEU A 139 15.67 -16.63 -15.01
CA LEU A 139 15.33 -17.75 -15.89
C LEU A 139 16.18 -17.75 -17.15
N GLY A 140 16.49 -16.58 -17.70
CA GLY A 140 17.40 -16.41 -18.84
C GLY A 140 18.79 -16.98 -18.55
N SER A 141 19.34 -16.73 -17.35
CA SER A 141 20.61 -17.34 -16.92
C SER A 141 20.54 -18.87 -16.82
N VAL A 142 19.40 -19.42 -16.37
CA VAL A 142 19.19 -20.88 -16.33
C VAL A 142 19.06 -21.45 -17.74
N VAL A 143 18.34 -20.79 -18.65
CA VAL A 143 18.17 -21.18 -20.06
C VAL A 143 19.52 -21.17 -20.78
N GLU A 144 20.35 -20.15 -20.57
CA GLU A 144 21.70 -20.07 -21.12
C GLU A 144 22.57 -21.24 -20.62
N SER A 145 22.52 -21.52 -19.32
CA SER A 145 23.24 -22.65 -18.72
C SER A 145 22.75 -24.00 -19.25
N ALA A 146 21.44 -24.16 -19.44
CA ALA A 146 20.84 -25.35 -20.04
C ALA A 146 21.25 -25.51 -21.51
N GLY A 147 21.35 -24.43 -22.27
CA GLY A 147 21.88 -24.45 -23.64
C GLY A 147 23.36 -24.81 -23.71
N ALA A 148 24.16 -24.40 -22.72
CA ALA A 148 25.58 -24.69 -22.67
C ALA A 148 25.91 -26.11 -22.20
N PHE A 149 25.18 -26.64 -21.22
CA PHE A 149 25.54 -27.87 -20.51
C PHE A 149 24.44 -28.92 -20.40
N GLY A 150 23.19 -28.54 -20.68
CA GLY A 150 22.01 -29.39 -20.60
C GLY A 150 21.74 -30.20 -21.86
N SER A 151 20.61 -30.92 -21.86
CA SER A 151 20.14 -31.59 -23.07
C SER A 151 19.47 -30.60 -24.02
N LYS A 152 19.40 -30.96 -25.30
CA LYS A 152 18.69 -30.15 -26.30
C LYS A 152 17.23 -29.94 -25.92
N ASP A 153 16.59 -30.98 -25.37
CA ASP A 153 15.18 -30.92 -24.99
C ASP A 153 14.97 -29.97 -23.81
N ASP A 154 15.81 -30.04 -22.76
CA ASP A 154 15.74 -29.13 -21.61
C ASP A 154 15.90 -27.66 -22.04
N TYR A 155 16.86 -27.40 -22.93
CA TYR A 155 17.06 -26.05 -23.46
C TYR A 155 15.85 -25.56 -24.25
N GLN A 156 15.28 -26.39 -25.12
CA GLN A 156 14.14 -26.00 -25.96
C GLN A 156 12.89 -25.73 -25.13
N THR A 157 12.58 -26.58 -24.14
CA THR A 157 11.40 -26.36 -23.30
C THR A 157 11.54 -25.08 -22.47
N LEU A 158 12.70 -24.85 -21.84
CA LEU A 158 12.95 -23.64 -21.07
C LEU A 158 13.01 -22.38 -21.95
N ALA A 159 13.52 -22.46 -23.17
CA ALA A 159 13.52 -21.34 -24.11
C ALA A 159 12.09 -20.96 -24.55
N ASN A 160 11.22 -21.95 -24.75
CA ASN A 160 9.81 -21.72 -25.04
C ASN A 160 9.09 -21.05 -23.86
N ASP A 161 9.36 -21.52 -22.64
CA ASP A 161 8.84 -20.92 -21.43
C ASP A 161 9.30 -19.47 -21.22
N LEU A 162 10.60 -19.21 -21.42
CA LEU A 162 11.18 -17.87 -21.34
C LEU A 162 10.51 -16.92 -22.34
N THR A 163 10.20 -17.40 -23.54
CA THR A 163 9.43 -16.65 -24.56
C THR A 163 8.03 -16.31 -24.05
N GLY A 164 7.34 -17.25 -23.39
CA GLY A 164 6.03 -17.01 -22.79
C GLY A 164 6.03 -15.93 -21.70
N PHE A 165 7.07 -15.90 -20.86
CA PHE A 165 7.25 -14.83 -19.88
C PHE A 165 7.54 -13.48 -20.55
N GLU A 166 8.38 -13.46 -21.57
CA GLU A 166 8.71 -12.24 -22.32
C GLU A 166 7.49 -11.62 -22.99
N ASP A 167 6.65 -12.44 -23.63
CA ASP A 167 5.42 -11.97 -24.27
C ASP A 167 4.44 -11.39 -23.24
N THR A 168 4.35 -11.99 -22.06
CA THR A 168 3.54 -11.47 -20.96
C THR A 168 4.11 -10.15 -20.42
N ARG A 169 5.44 -10.07 -20.27
CA ARG A 169 6.15 -8.85 -19.83
C ARG A 169 5.88 -7.68 -20.77
N LYS A 170 5.97 -7.90 -22.09
CA LYS A 170 5.65 -6.91 -23.12
C LYS A 170 4.20 -6.43 -23.05
N GLN A 171 3.25 -7.36 -22.94
CA GLN A 171 1.83 -7.01 -22.83
C GLN A 171 1.52 -6.24 -21.54
N MET A 172 2.20 -6.56 -20.42
CA MET A 172 2.11 -5.77 -19.19
C MET A 172 2.68 -4.36 -19.35
N ALA A 173 3.81 -4.20 -20.05
CA ALA A 173 4.36 -2.88 -20.36
C ALA A 173 3.38 -2.04 -21.20
N GLN A 174 2.79 -2.63 -22.25
CA GLN A 174 1.78 -1.95 -23.07
C GLN A 174 0.56 -1.55 -22.23
N ARG A 175 0.13 -2.42 -21.32
CA ARG A 175 -0.98 -2.12 -20.41
C ARG A 175 -0.68 -0.96 -19.48
N ILE A 176 0.53 -0.89 -18.93
CA ILE A 176 0.98 0.23 -18.09
C ILE A 176 0.90 1.55 -18.88
N GLU A 177 1.36 1.56 -20.13
CA GLU A 177 1.26 2.73 -21.00
C GLU A 177 -0.20 3.15 -21.26
N ASN A 178 -1.05 2.19 -21.61
CA ASN A 178 -2.47 2.44 -21.90
C ASN A 178 -3.22 2.98 -20.67
N LEU A 179 -3.02 2.36 -19.50
CA LEU A 179 -3.63 2.81 -18.25
C LEU A 179 -3.12 4.19 -17.83
N SER A 180 -1.83 4.45 -17.99
CA SER A 180 -1.24 5.74 -17.65
C SER A 180 -1.80 6.85 -18.53
N THR A 181 -1.90 6.60 -19.84
CA THR A 181 -2.48 7.53 -20.81
C THR A 181 -3.95 7.81 -20.50
N ALA A 182 -4.74 6.77 -20.23
CA ALA A 182 -6.16 6.91 -19.91
C ALA A 182 -6.37 7.71 -18.61
N LYS A 183 -5.59 7.42 -17.57
CA LYS A 183 -5.68 8.14 -16.29
C LYS A 183 -5.23 9.60 -16.40
N GLU A 184 -4.20 9.91 -17.19
CA GLU A 184 -3.79 11.30 -17.41
C GLU A 184 -4.88 12.10 -18.16
N ALA A 185 -5.51 11.50 -19.18
CA ALA A 185 -6.64 12.13 -19.87
C ALA A 185 -7.81 12.42 -18.91
N GLU A 186 -8.11 11.50 -18.00
CA GLU A 186 -9.13 11.71 -16.96
C GLU A 186 -8.74 12.83 -15.98
N ILE A 187 -7.48 12.90 -15.55
CA ILE A 187 -6.98 13.98 -14.68
C ILE A 187 -7.14 15.34 -15.37
N VAL A 188 -6.79 15.45 -16.66
CA VAL A 188 -6.96 16.69 -17.43
C VAL A 188 -8.43 17.10 -17.49
N ARG A 189 -9.33 16.15 -17.77
CA ARG A 189 -10.79 16.40 -17.80
C ARG A 189 -11.29 16.87 -16.44
N LEU A 190 -10.95 16.16 -15.37
CA LEU A 190 -11.37 16.51 -14.01
C LEU A 190 -10.87 17.89 -13.58
N ARG A 191 -9.65 18.29 -13.98
CA ARG A 191 -9.14 19.65 -13.75
C ARG A 191 -9.94 20.71 -14.51
N ALA A 192 -10.33 20.44 -15.76
CA ALA A 192 -11.15 21.35 -16.55
C ALA A 192 -12.58 21.50 -15.99
N ASP A 193 -13.19 20.39 -15.57
CA ASP A 193 -14.50 20.37 -14.94
C ASP A 193 -14.46 21.13 -13.61
N LEU A 194 -13.42 20.92 -12.79
CA LEU A 194 -13.21 21.64 -11.53
C LEU A 194 -13.07 23.15 -11.76
N LYS A 195 -12.31 23.57 -12.79
CA LYS A 195 -12.18 24.99 -13.16
C LYS A 195 -13.52 25.60 -13.57
N THR A 196 -14.32 24.87 -14.33
CA THR A 196 -15.65 25.31 -14.77
C THR A 196 -16.61 25.42 -13.58
N ALA A 197 -16.61 24.42 -12.70
CA ALA A 197 -17.42 24.41 -11.48
C ALA A 197 -17.05 25.57 -10.53
N GLN A 198 -15.76 25.89 -10.39
CA GLN A 198 -15.32 27.07 -9.62
C GLN A 198 -15.80 28.38 -10.22
N ALA A 199 -15.78 28.52 -11.55
CA ALA A 199 -16.27 29.72 -12.24
C ALA A 199 -17.81 29.89 -12.12
N ALA A 200 -18.53 28.80 -11.90
CA ALA A 200 -19.98 28.80 -11.70
C ALA A 200 -20.41 29.15 -10.27
N VAL A 201 -19.49 29.27 -9.30
CA VAL A 201 -19.81 29.75 -7.95
C VAL A 201 -20.07 31.26 -8.01
N PRO A 202 -21.30 31.74 -7.72
CA PRO A 202 -21.60 33.17 -7.75
C PRO A 202 -20.71 33.91 -6.76
N ALA A 203 -20.02 34.96 -7.21
CA ALA A 203 -19.35 35.87 -6.31
C ALA A 203 -20.40 36.53 -5.41
N THR A 204 -20.41 36.19 -4.11
CA THR A 204 -21.20 36.95 -3.12
C THR A 204 -20.78 38.42 -3.25
N PRO A 205 -21.68 39.34 -3.64
CA PRO A 205 -21.31 40.73 -3.75
C PRO A 205 -20.85 41.23 -2.37
N PRO A 206 -19.76 42.01 -2.28
CA PRO A 206 -19.28 42.51 -1.01
C PRO A 206 -20.41 43.28 -0.33
N LYS A 207 -20.83 42.81 0.85
CA LYS A 207 -21.76 43.54 1.71
C LYS A 207 -21.14 44.92 1.92
N LYS A 208 -21.79 45.96 1.40
CA LYS A 208 -21.44 47.35 1.72
C LYS A 208 -21.50 47.46 3.24
N THR A 209 -20.34 47.56 3.88
CA THR A 209 -20.26 48.10 5.23
C THR A 209 -20.82 49.51 5.13
N VAL A 210 -22.07 49.68 5.56
CA VAL A 210 -22.56 51.01 5.90
C VAL A 210 -21.66 51.46 7.04
N VAL A 211 -20.70 52.32 6.69
CA VAL A 211 -20.03 53.19 7.64
C VAL A 211 -21.11 54.14 8.15
N VAL A 212 -21.79 53.76 9.23
CA VAL A 212 -22.43 54.74 10.11
C VAL A 212 -21.34 55.17 11.07
N ASP A 213 -20.58 56.17 10.64
CA ASP A 213 -19.84 57.05 11.54
C ASP A 213 -20.86 58.03 12.13
N GLU A 214 -21.44 57.67 13.29
CA GLU A 214 -22.12 58.60 14.19
C GLU A 214 -21.48 58.49 15.57
N ASN A 215 -20.52 59.39 15.81
CA ASN A 215 -20.39 60.27 16.98
C ASN A 215 -20.51 59.69 18.41
N GLU A 216 -19.51 60.03 19.22
CA GLU A 216 -19.15 59.53 20.55
C GLU A 216 -20.10 59.91 21.74
N PRO A 217 -19.86 59.39 22.99
CA PRO A 217 -20.81 59.13 24.12
C PRO A 217 -21.03 60.39 25.03
N PRO A 218 -21.73 60.45 26.22
CA PRO A 218 -21.91 59.42 27.28
C PRO A 218 -23.19 59.49 28.17
N LYS A 219 -23.34 58.57 29.14
CA LYS A 219 -23.63 58.87 30.57
C LYS A 219 -23.75 57.61 31.47
N LYS A 220 -22.98 57.60 32.57
CA LYS A 220 -23.24 56.85 33.83
C LYS A 220 -23.63 57.84 34.93
N PRO A 221 -24.35 57.41 35.99
CA PRO A 221 -23.76 57.43 37.34
C PRO A 221 -24.05 56.13 38.13
N ALA A 222 -23.09 55.45 38.81
CA ALA A 222 -22.50 55.72 40.14
C ALA A 222 -23.50 55.36 41.29
N VAL A 223 -23.27 54.63 42.40
CA VAL A 223 -22.11 54.22 43.25
C VAL A 223 -22.60 53.12 44.24
N LYS A 224 -21.73 52.22 44.73
CA LYS A 224 -21.41 52.02 46.17
C LYS A 224 -20.28 51.00 46.40
N LYS A 225 -19.37 51.39 47.31
CA LYS A 225 -18.02 50.85 47.58
C LYS A 225 -18.00 49.98 48.85
N LYS A 226 -17.20 48.88 48.79
CA LYS A 226 -16.14 48.32 49.70
C LYS A 226 -16.39 48.20 51.22
N PRO A 227 -15.69 47.31 52.00
CA PRO A 227 -14.23 46.98 51.94
C PRO A 227 -13.84 45.48 52.17
N VAL A 228 -12.84 44.92 51.46
CA VAL A 228 -11.37 44.81 51.75
C VAL A 228 -10.98 44.36 53.16
N THR A 229 -10.37 43.17 53.26
CA THR A 229 -9.20 42.89 54.12
C THR A 229 -8.35 41.74 53.55
N LYS A 230 -7.05 42.02 53.37
CA LYS A 230 -5.87 41.12 53.36
C LYS A 230 -4.82 41.91 54.17
N PRO A 231 -3.91 41.34 54.97
CA PRO A 231 -2.76 40.51 54.56
C PRO A 231 -2.48 39.38 55.61
N ALA A 232 -1.49 38.47 55.59
CA ALA A 232 -0.12 38.54 55.16
C ALA A 232 0.52 37.14 55.01
N THR A 233 1.66 37.16 54.33
CA THR A 233 2.73 36.16 54.11
C THR A 233 3.28 35.47 55.36
N THR A 234 3.81 34.25 55.21
CA THR A 234 5.12 33.80 55.74
C THR A 234 5.55 32.48 55.10
N LYS A 235 6.80 32.46 54.59
CA LYS A 235 7.65 31.27 54.37
C LYS A 235 8.85 31.49 55.30
N PRO A 236 9.38 30.50 56.03
CA PRO A 236 10.70 29.92 55.67
C PRO A 236 10.88 28.43 56.10
N ALA A 237 11.57 27.60 55.30
CA ALA A 237 12.93 27.04 55.55
C ALA A 237 12.88 25.55 56.00
N THR A 238 13.48 24.63 55.22
CA THR A 238 14.64 23.73 55.55
C THR A 238 14.41 22.86 56.80
N THR A 239 14.66 21.54 56.87
CA THR A 239 15.81 20.71 56.42
C THR A 239 15.50 19.25 56.82
N THR A 240 16.35 18.30 56.40
CA THR A 240 16.67 16.95 56.97
C THR A 240 16.28 15.71 56.14
N THR A 241 17.31 15.11 55.55
CA THR A 241 17.48 13.65 55.31
C THR A 241 18.04 13.02 56.61
N PRO A 242 17.86 11.71 56.92
CA PRO A 242 18.68 10.65 56.28
C PRO A 242 18.02 9.25 56.12
N ALA A 243 18.60 8.45 55.20
CA ALA A 243 18.65 6.97 55.15
C ALA A 243 17.31 6.20 54.91
N THR A 244 17.21 5.06 54.19
CA THR A 244 18.17 4.00 53.82
C THR A 244 17.57 3.14 52.68
N THR A 245 18.42 2.49 51.85
CA THR A 245 18.23 1.16 51.16
C THR A 245 17.02 0.97 50.21
N THR A 246 17.08 0.48 48.96
CA THR A 246 18.10 -0.17 48.13
C THR A 246 17.63 -0.02 46.67
N ALA A 247 18.53 0.37 45.77
CA ALA A 247 18.33 0.24 44.33
C ALA A 247 19.51 -0.55 43.77
N ALA A 248 19.22 -1.60 42.99
CA ALA A 248 20.06 -2.14 41.93
C ALA A 248 19.43 -3.46 41.44
N LYS A 249 19.48 -3.86 40.17
CA LYS A 249 19.94 -3.27 38.90
C LYS A 249 19.68 -4.37 37.84
N PRO A 250 19.44 -4.05 36.56
CA PRO A 250 19.37 -5.03 35.48
C PRO A 250 20.77 -5.46 35.03
N SER A 251 20.95 -6.73 34.67
CA SER A 251 22.23 -7.24 34.16
C SER A 251 22.22 -7.37 32.65
N ALA A 252 23.12 -6.62 32.02
CA ALA A 252 23.71 -6.91 30.71
C ALA A 252 25.03 -7.64 30.94
N GLY A 253 25.42 -8.55 30.04
CA GLY A 253 26.71 -9.22 30.06
C GLY A 253 27.13 -9.69 28.66
N GLN A 254 28.33 -9.30 28.27
CA GLN A 254 29.12 -9.67 27.08
C GLN A 254 30.59 -9.80 27.58
N PRO A 255 31.59 -10.16 26.75
CA PRO A 255 32.04 -11.46 26.22
C PRO A 255 33.33 -12.03 26.91
N GLN A 256 33.75 -13.25 26.56
CA GLN A 256 35.15 -13.70 26.28
C GLN A 256 35.31 -15.23 26.45
N ASN A 257 35.80 -15.96 25.43
CA ASN A 257 37.18 -16.48 25.39
C ASN A 257 37.52 -17.15 24.04
N GLN A 258 38.71 -16.86 23.51
CA GLN A 258 39.35 -17.51 22.36
C GLN A 258 40.59 -18.27 22.84
N THR A 259 40.87 -19.45 22.27
CA THR A 259 42.24 -20.04 22.18
C THR A 259 42.35 -20.97 20.96
N PRO A 260 43.39 -20.85 20.10
CA PRO A 260 43.89 -21.92 19.22
C PRO A 260 45.39 -22.23 19.48
N PRO A 261 46.09 -23.03 18.64
CA PRO A 261 46.26 -24.50 18.65
C PRO A 261 47.64 -24.97 19.20
N ALA A 262 47.83 -26.29 19.45
CA ALA A 262 49.16 -26.88 19.68
C ALA A 262 49.30 -28.33 19.16
N GLN A 263 50.24 -28.52 18.23
CA GLN A 263 50.98 -29.75 17.85
C GLN A 263 52.43 -29.24 17.60
N PRO A 264 53.55 -29.87 18.04
CA PRO A 264 54.02 -31.26 17.79
C PRO A 264 54.62 -31.94 19.06
N THR A 265 55.06 -33.22 19.14
CA THR A 265 56.23 -33.93 18.53
C THR A 265 56.24 -35.44 18.99
N PRO A 266 57.25 -36.33 18.73
CA PRO A 266 57.04 -37.72 18.24
C PRO A 266 57.44 -38.87 19.22
N ALA A 267 57.47 -40.10 18.68
CA ALA A 267 57.93 -41.41 19.22
C ALA A 267 56.90 -42.14 20.13
N THR A 268 56.61 -43.45 19.98
CA THR A 268 57.54 -44.59 20.05
C THR A 268 56.85 -45.88 19.57
N LYS A 269 57.59 -46.77 18.87
CA LYS A 269 57.28 -48.20 18.64
C LYS A 269 57.86 -48.99 19.84
N PRO A 270 57.17 -49.96 20.48
CA PRO A 270 57.28 -51.41 20.18
C PRO A 270 55.90 -52.13 20.43
N GLN A 271 55.59 -53.36 20.01
CA GLN A 271 56.32 -54.59 19.71
C GLN A 271 55.77 -55.21 18.42
#